data_AF-A0A2M8LZB3-F1
#
_entry.id   AF-A0A2M8LZB3-F1
#
_cell.length_a   1.000
_cell.length_b   1.000
_cell.length_c   1.000
_cell.angle_alpha   90.00
_cell.angle_beta   90.00
_cell.angle_gamma   90.00
#
_symmetry.space_group_name_H-M   'P 1'
#
loop_
_entity.id
_entity.type
_entity.pdbx_description
1 polymer ?
#
loop_
_entity_poly.entity_id
_entity_poly.type
_entity_poly.pdbx_seq_one_letter_code
_entity_poly.pdbx_strand_id
1 'polypeptide(L)'
;MRMGDPRVARKKTTKSSKRRQQILVRREHVLYPGYVFCPPSEAEHVLGAERVSELLAQYGGELRKADVQLELLLREERFRVADSDHPDGHAWTLGEYMDDWNRDMAADAELTGKEYDLLPGEQAVIGMLHDWHRDNSISVTRDGVIEWRPE
;
A
#
# COMPACT_ATOMS: atom_id res chain seq x y z
N MET A 1 62.92 37.78 -3.54
CA MET A 1 62.65 36.35 -3.30
C MET A 1 61.14 36.14 -3.20
N ARG A 2 60.67 34.94 -3.54
CA ARG A 2 59.35 34.60 -4.09
C ARG A 2 58.15 34.71 -3.13
N MET A 3 57.08 35.28 -3.70
CA MET A 3 55.65 34.91 -3.67
C MET A 3 55.21 33.70 -2.83
N GLY A 4 54.11 33.87 -2.10
CA GLY A 4 53.30 32.79 -1.55
C GLY A 4 51.82 33.18 -1.42
N ASP A 5 51.04 32.89 -2.46
CA ASP A 5 49.57 32.90 -2.50
C ASP A 5 48.95 32.00 -1.40
N PRO A 6 47.93 32.46 -0.66
CA PRO A 6 47.06 31.55 0.08
C PRO A 6 46.07 30.88 -0.88
N ARG A 7 46.32 29.60 -1.11
CA ARG A 7 45.58 28.66 -1.95
C ARG A 7 44.08 28.66 -1.65
N VAL A 8 43.31 28.79 -2.73
CA VAL A 8 41.88 28.49 -2.84
C VAL A 8 41.58 27.11 -2.24
N ALA A 9 40.81 27.09 -1.15
CA ALA A 9 40.30 25.87 -0.54
C ALA A 9 39.27 25.21 -1.46
N ARG A 10 39.71 24.22 -2.26
CA ARG A 10 38.82 23.26 -2.91
C ARG A 10 38.04 22.50 -1.84
N LYS A 11 36.76 22.84 -1.65
CA LYS A 11 35.81 22.05 -0.87
C LYS A 11 35.70 20.65 -1.50
N LYS A 12 36.30 19.66 -0.84
CA LYS A 12 36.09 18.24 -1.12
C LYS A 12 34.64 17.93 -0.75
N THR A 13 33.79 17.75 -1.76
CA THR A 13 32.44 17.21 -1.56
C THR A 13 32.59 15.78 -1.06
N THR A 14 32.33 15.61 0.24
CA THR A 14 32.41 14.32 0.91
C THR A 14 31.45 13.32 0.26
N LYS A 15 31.91 12.09 0.00
CA LYS A 15 31.11 10.91 -0.40
C LYS A 15 29.78 10.74 0.36
N SER A 16 29.70 11.31 1.57
CA SER A 16 28.49 11.42 2.39
C SER A 16 27.31 12.10 1.68
N SER A 17 27.54 13.10 0.83
CA SER A 17 26.48 13.81 0.11
C SER A 17 25.89 12.97 -1.02
N LYS A 18 26.72 12.19 -1.74
CA LYS A 18 26.23 11.20 -2.71
C LYS A 18 25.51 10.03 -2.05
N ARG A 19 25.94 9.59 -0.86
CA ARG A 19 25.26 8.52 -0.12
C ARG A 19 23.93 9.02 0.49
N ARG A 20 23.87 10.26 0.98
CA ARG A 20 22.62 10.89 1.40
C ARG A 20 21.71 11.21 0.23
N GLN A 21 22.23 11.60 -0.93
CA GLN A 21 21.45 11.69 -2.16
C GLN A 21 21.01 10.31 -2.66
N GLN A 22 21.80 9.24 -2.54
CA GLN A 22 21.33 7.88 -2.84
C GLN A 22 20.31 7.36 -1.82
N ILE A 23 20.36 7.80 -0.57
CA ILE A 23 19.35 7.46 0.45
C ILE A 23 18.10 8.31 0.26
N LEU A 24 18.22 9.55 -0.22
CA LEU A 24 17.10 10.40 -0.60
C LEU A 24 16.48 9.99 -1.95
N VAL A 25 17.26 9.46 -2.89
CA VAL A 25 16.80 8.80 -4.13
C VAL A 25 16.29 7.38 -3.86
N ARG A 26 16.60 6.78 -2.69
CA ARG A 26 15.89 5.62 -2.14
C ARG A 26 14.63 5.99 -1.35
N ARG A 27 14.47 7.28 -0.99
CA ARG A 27 13.26 7.85 -0.38
C ARG A 27 12.37 8.55 -1.42
N GLU A 28 12.89 8.84 -2.61
CA GLU A 28 12.08 8.86 -3.81
C GLU A 28 11.52 7.45 -3.94
N HIS A 29 10.24 7.28 -3.58
CA HIS A 29 9.28 6.75 -4.54
C HIS A 29 9.89 5.80 -5.59
N VAL A 30 10.43 4.67 -5.14
CA VAL A 30 10.18 3.41 -5.84
C VAL A 30 8.71 3.10 -5.58
N LEU A 31 7.84 3.99 -6.08
CA LEU A 31 6.46 3.71 -6.34
C LEU A 31 6.55 2.47 -7.20
N TYR A 32 6.08 1.39 -6.61
CA TYR A 32 5.83 0.17 -7.31
C TYR A 32 5.18 0.52 -8.68
N PRO A 33 5.51 -0.17 -9.80
CA PRO A 33 4.81 0.04 -11.08
C PRO A 33 3.27 -0.06 -10.96
N GLY A 34 2.77 -0.59 -9.83
CA GLY A 34 1.38 -0.52 -9.38
C GLY A 34 0.80 0.90 -9.30
N TYR A 35 1.54 1.94 -8.91
CA TYR A 35 0.99 3.31 -8.85
C TYR A 35 1.01 4.03 -10.21
N VAL A 36 1.28 3.31 -11.29
CA VAL A 36 1.10 3.79 -12.66
C VAL A 36 -0.36 3.64 -13.05
N PHE A 37 -0.85 4.61 -13.82
CA PHE A 37 -2.16 4.54 -14.47
C PHE A 37 -2.37 3.17 -15.16
N CYS A 38 -3.53 2.57 -14.91
CA CYS A 38 -4.00 1.38 -15.60
C CYS A 38 -5.11 1.78 -16.58
N PRO A 39 -4.89 1.64 -17.90
CA PRO A 39 -5.94 1.90 -18.88
C PRO A 39 -7.18 1.04 -18.59
N PRO A 40 -8.42 1.58 -18.71
CA PRO A 40 -9.64 0.81 -18.48
C PRO A 40 -9.66 -0.50 -19.27
N SER A 41 -9.27 -0.48 -20.55
CA SER A 41 -9.20 -1.69 -21.37
C SER A 41 -8.24 -2.77 -20.84
N GLU A 42 -7.15 -2.37 -20.19
CA GLU A 42 -6.21 -3.30 -19.55
C GLU A 42 -6.84 -3.91 -18.29
N ALA A 43 -7.48 -3.09 -17.45
CA ALA A 43 -8.19 -3.56 -16.27
C ALA A 43 -9.36 -4.48 -16.63
N GLU A 44 -10.13 -4.14 -17.68
CA GLU A 44 -11.31 -4.90 -18.12
C GLU A 44 -10.93 -6.29 -18.65
N HIS A 45 -9.78 -6.39 -19.32
CA HIS A 45 -9.24 -7.67 -19.79
C HIS A 45 -9.01 -8.66 -18.63
N VAL A 46 -8.71 -8.13 -17.45
CA VAL A 46 -8.29 -8.92 -16.29
C VAL A 46 -9.44 -9.15 -15.29
N LEU A 47 -10.25 -8.12 -15.04
CA LEU A 47 -11.30 -8.14 -14.01
C LEU A 47 -12.73 -8.26 -14.57
N GLY A 48 -12.90 -7.99 -15.87
CA GLY A 48 -14.21 -7.83 -16.50
C GLY A 48 -14.77 -6.41 -16.38
N ALA A 49 -15.61 -6.03 -17.34
CA ALA A 49 -16.13 -4.66 -17.47
C ALA A 49 -16.98 -4.20 -16.29
N GLU A 50 -17.82 -5.08 -15.74
CA GLU A 50 -18.68 -4.77 -14.60
C GLU A 50 -17.85 -4.34 -13.38
N ARG A 51 -16.85 -5.15 -13.00
CA ARG A 51 -16.00 -4.82 -11.85
C ARG A 51 -15.17 -3.57 -12.07
N VAL A 52 -14.64 -3.37 -13.27
CA VAL A 52 -13.88 -2.15 -13.57
C VAL A 52 -14.75 -0.91 -13.43
N SER A 53 -16.02 -0.97 -13.84
CA SER A 53 -16.96 0.14 -13.63
C SER A 53 -17.18 0.45 -12.14
N GLU A 54 -17.28 -0.58 -11.29
CA GLU A 54 -17.42 -0.41 -9.83
C GLU A 54 -16.15 0.22 -9.22
N LEU A 55 -14.98 -0.30 -9.57
CA LEU A 55 -13.71 0.24 -9.09
C LEU A 55 -13.50 1.68 -9.56
N LEU A 56 -13.83 2.01 -10.81
CA LEU A 56 -13.76 3.38 -11.32
C LEU A 56 -14.67 4.32 -10.52
N ALA A 57 -15.88 3.88 -10.14
CA ALA A 57 -16.75 4.67 -9.28
C ALA A 57 -16.14 4.88 -7.87
N GLN A 58 -15.50 3.85 -7.30
CA GLN A 58 -14.89 3.91 -5.98
C GLN A 58 -13.60 4.77 -5.93
N TYR A 59 -12.80 4.75 -7.00
CA TYR A 59 -11.52 5.47 -7.11
C TYR A 59 -11.62 6.83 -7.82
N GLY A 60 -12.83 7.28 -8.21
CA GLY A 60 -13.04 8.62 -8.75
C GLY A 60 -12.72 8.77 -10.24
N GLY A 61 -12.82 7.68 -11.01
CA GLY A 61 -12.75 7.68 -12.48
C GLY A 61 -11.40 7.30 -13.07
N GLU A 62 -10.38 7.07 -12.25
CA GLU A 62 -9.07 6.60 -12.69
C GLU A 62 -8.60 5.42 -11.83
N LEU A 63 -7.99 4.42 -12.46
CA LEU A 63 -7.39 3.28 -11.78
C LEU A 63 -5.88 3.28 -11.95
N ARG A 64 -5.19 2.86 -10.90
CA ARG A 64 -3.78 2.51 -10.90
C ARG A 64 -3.66 0.99 -11.00
N LYS A 65 -2.52 0.50 -11.48
CA LYS A 65 -2.25 -0.94 -11.54
C LYS A 65 -2.30 -1.62 -10.17
N ALA A 66 -2.04 -0.89 -9.08
CA ALA A 66 -2.13 -1.34 -7.70
C ALA A 66 -3.58 -1.55 -7.27
N ASP A 67 -4.51 -0.71 -7.73
CA ASP A 67 -5.94 -0.86 -7.45
C ASP A 67 -6.47 -2.15 -8.09
N VAL A 68 -6.06 -2.42 -9.34
CA VAL A 68 -6.36 -3.67 -10.05
C VAL A 68 -5.68 -4.87 -9.41
N GLN A 69 -4.43 -4.75 -8.98
CA GLN A 69 -3.71 -5.82 -8.31
C GLN A 69 -4.34 -6.18 -6.96
N LEU A 70 -4.78 -5.20 -6.18
CA LEU A 70 -5.50 -5.43 -4.93
C LEU A 70 -6.74 -6.28 -5.19
N GLU A 71 -7.57 -5.87 -6.15
CA GLU A 71 -8.78 -6.61 -6.52
C GLU A 71 -8.47 -8.05 -6.94
N LEU A 72 -7.39 -8.27 -7.69
CA LEU A 72 -6.96 -9.62 -8.07
C LEU A 72 -6.60 -10.48 -6.85
N LEU A 73 -5.81 -9.94 -5.92
CA LEU A 73 -5.43 -10.67 -4.71
C LEU A 73 -6.65 -11.04 -3.87
N LEU A 74 -7.63 -10.14 -3.77
CA LEU A 74 -8.86 -10.37 -3.00
C LEU A 74 -9.81 -11.39 -3.66
N ARG A 75 -9.60 -11.72 -4.93
CA ARG A 75 -10.31 -12.80 -5.63
C ARG A 75 -9.62 -14.15 -5.51
N GLU A 76 -8.39 -14.19 -5.03
CA GLU A 76 -7.72 -15.45 -4.71
C GLU A 76 -8.38 -16.10 -3.50
N GLU A 77 -8.30 -17.43 -3.39
CA GLU A 77 -8.82 -18.14 -2.22
C GLU A 77 -8.17 -17.65 -0.92
N ARG A 78 -6.89 -17.27 -1.01
CA ARG A 78 -6.15 -16.67 0.10
C ARG A 78 -5.31 -15.50 -0.37
N PHE A 79 -5.30 -14.41 0.38
CA PHE A 79 -4.43 -13.25 0.18
C PHE A 79 -3.48 -13.07 1.37
N ARG A 80 -2.35 -12.39 1.18
CA ARG A 80 -1.38 -12.19 2.26
C ARG A 80 -1.43 -10.77 2.79
N VAL A 81 -1.51 -10.64 4.11
CA VAL A 81 -1.44 -9.35 4.82
C VAL A 81 -0.24 -9.38 5.75
N ALA A 82 0.64 -8.39 5.63
CA ALA A 82 1.72 -8.13 6.56
C ALA A 82 1.38 -6.95 7.47
N ASP A 83 1.42 -7.19 8.77
CA ASP A 83 1.09 -6.26 9.84
C ASP A 83 2.14 -6.37 10.98
N SER A 84 1.88 -5.73 12.12
CA SER A 84 2.79 -5.75 13.27
C SER A 84 2.94 -7.13 13.92
N ASP A 85 1.89 -7.94 13.89
CA ASP A 85 1.88 -9.28 14.49
C ASP A 85 2.44 -10.34 13.53
N HIS A 86 2.32 -10.08 12.23
CA HIS A 86 2.75 -10.92 11.12
C HIS A 86 3.63 -10.14 10.14
N PRO A 87 4.87 -9.76 10.52
CA PRO A 87 5.73 -8.93 9.68
C PRO A 87 6.16 -9.61 8.36
N ASP A 88 6.17 -10.94 8.33
CA ASP A 88 6.47 -11.73 7.12
C ASP A 88 5.22 -12.03 6.27
N GLY A 89 4.05 -11.56 6.71
CA GLY A 89 2.76 -11.79 6.07
C GLY A 89 2.06 -13.08 6.54
N HIS A 90 0.78 -12.96 6.89
CA HIS A 90 -0.12 -14.08 7.12
C HIS A 90 -1.07 -14.25 5.93
N ALA A 91 -1.38 -15.51 5.56
CA ALA A 91 -2.28 -15.81 4.46
C ALA A 91 -3.71 -16.03 4.98
N TRP A 92 -4.65 -15.21 4.53
CA TRP A 92 -6.03 -15.17 4.99
C TRP A 92 -6.99 -15.52 3.86
N THR A 93 -8.04 -16.26 4.17
CA THR A 93 -9.31 -16.15 3.42
C THR A 93 -10.03 -14.86 3.80
N LEU A 94 -10.98 -14.38 2.98
CA LEU A 94 -11.79 -13.21 3.33
C LEU A 94 -12.58 -13.43 4.63
N GLY A 95 -13.17 -14.62 4.80
CA GLY A 95 -13.87 -15.00 6.03
C GLY A 95 -12.97 -15.00 7.27
N GLU A 96 -11.77 -15.60 7.21
CA GLU A 96 -10.84 -15.60 8.34
C GLU A 96 -10.43 -14.17 8.74
N TYR A 97 -10.12 -13.32 7.75
CA TYR A 97 -9.76 -11.93 8.01
C TYR A 97 -10.93 -11.13 8.61
N MET A 98 -12.14 -11.37 8.13
CA MET A 98 -13.36 -10.75 8.66
C MET A 98 -13.61 -11.14 10.12
N ASP A 99 -13.51 -12.42 10.44
CA ASP A 99 -13.75 -12.95 11.79
C ASP A 99 -12.72 -12.40 12.79
N ASP A 100 -11.47 -12.29 12.36
CA ASP A 100 -10.39 -11.70 13.15
C ASP A 100 -10.62 -10.21 13.41
N TRP A 101 -10.89 -9.44 12.36
CA TRP A 101 -11.21 -8.01 12.47
C TRP A 101 -12.41 -7.75 13.37
N ASN A 102 -13.51 -8.48 13.18
CA ASN A 102 -14.73 -8.30 13.97
C ASN A 102 -14.50 -8.66 15.44
N ARG A 103 -13.68 -9.67 15.72
CA ARG A 103 -13.29 -10.03 17.09
C ARG A 103 -12.49 -8.92 17.75
N ASP A 104 -11.52 -8.34 17.06
CA ASP A 104 -10.70 -7.25 17.58
C ASP A 104 -11.53 -5.99 17.83
N MET A 105 -12.43 -5.64 16.91
CA MET A 105 -13.35 -4.51 17.10
C MET A 105 -14.32 -4.73 18.26
N ALA A 106 -14.83 -5.96 18.45
CA ALA A 106 -15.67 -6.28 19.59
C ALA A 106 -14.90 -6.19 20.92
N ALA A 107 -13.66 -6.67 20.96
CA ALA A 107 -12.80 -6.55 22.14
C ALA A 107 -12.47 -5.08 22.47
N ASP A 108 -12.18 -4.24 21.47
CA ASP A 108 -11.95 -2.81 21.68
C ASP A 108 -13.23 -2.08 22.11
N ALA A 109 -14.40 -2.47 21.60
CA ALA A 109 -15.69 -1.95 22.03
C ALA A 109 -15.94 -2.22 23.52
N GLU A 110 -15.66 -3.44 23.99
CA GLU A 110 -15.75 -3.79 25.42
C GLU A 110 -14.78 -2.99 26.29
N LEU A 111 -13.56 -2.75 25.79
CA LEU A 111 -12.52 -2.03 26.53
C LEU A 111 -12.76 -0.51 26.59
N THR A 112 -13.25 0.08 25.51
CA THR A 112 -13.35 1.54 25.35
C THR A 112 -14.77 2.08 25.49
N GLY A 113 -15.78 1.21 25.42
CA GLY A 113 -17.20 1.58 25.37
C GLY A 113 -17.62 2.22 24.05
N LYS A 114 -16.77 2.16 23.01
CA LYS A 114 -17.11 2.63 21.67
C LYS A 114 -17.92 1.58 20.91
N GLU A 115 -18.81 2.04 20.04
CA GLU A 115 -19.50 1.16 19.10
C GLU A 115 -18.77 1.18 17.75
N TYR A 116 -18.58 0.00 17.18
CA TYR A 116 -18.01 -0.21 15.85
C TYR A 116 -19.02 -0.96 14.99
N ASP A 117 -19.16 -0.55 13.73
CA ASP A 117 -19.90 -1.32 12.74
C ASP A 117 -19.08 -2.55 12.34
N LEU A 118 -19.54 -3.73 12.75
CA LEU A 118 -18.92 -4.99 12.35
C LEU A 118 -19.14 -5.25 10.86
N LEU A 119 -18.17 -5.90 10.22
CA LEU A 119 -18.25 -6.26 8.81
C LEU A 119 -19.32 -7.34 8.60
N PRO A 120 -20.37 -7.08 7.80
CA PRO A 120 -21.49 -8.01 7.63
C PRO A 120 -21.22 -9.16 6.65
N GLY A 121 -20.06 -9.19 5.99
CA GLY A 121 -19.69 -10.23 5.03
C GLY A 121 -18.41 -9.91 4.26
N GLU A 122 -17.94 -10.87 3.46
CA GLU A 122 -16.67 -10.77 2.70
C GLU A 122 -16.62 -9.56 1.75
N GLN A 123 -17.75 -9.17 1.16
CA GLN A 123 -17.81 -7.96 0.31
C GLN A 123 -17.50 -6.68 1.09
N ALA A 124 -17.84 -6.63 2.38
CA ALA A 124 -17.48 -5.49 3.24
C ALA A 124 -15.98 -5.45 3.53
N VAL A 125 -15.33 -6.61 3.66
CA VAL A 125 -13.85 -6.70 3.76
C VAL A 125 -13.20 -6.13 2.51
N ILE A 126 -13.68 -6.52 1.33
CA ILE A 126 -13.17 -6.02 0.05
C ILE A 126 -13.30 -4.50 -0.02
N GLY A 127 -14.49 -3.97 0.29
CA GLY A 127 -14.74 -2.53 0.32
C GLY A 127 -13.79 -1.80 1.27
N MET A 128 -13.67 -2.29 2.51
CA MET A 128 -12.78 -1.74 3.53
C MET A 128 -11.31 -1.71 3.09
N LEU A 129 -10.80 -2.81 2.51
CA LEU A 129 -9.41 -2.86 2.05
C LEU A 129 -9.18 -1.90 0.87
N HIS A 130 -10.13 -1.74 -0.04
CA HIS A 130 -10.03 -0.73 -1.10
C HIS A 130 -10.04 0.70 -0.55
N ASP A 131 -10.85 0.99 0.47
CA ASP A 131 -10.86 2.29 1.13
C ASP A 131 -9.54 2.59 1.83
N TRP A 132 -8.99 1.64 2.58
CA TRP A 132 -7.66 1.79 3.19
C TRP A 132 -6.54 1.93 2.16
N HIS A 133 -6.65 1.25 1.02
CA HIS A 133 -5.68 1.39 -0.07
C HIS A 133 -5.78 2.76 -0.74
N ARG A 134 -6.99 3.30 -0.89
CA ARG A 134 -7.22 4.66 -1.40
C ARG A 134 -6.62 5.70 -0.47
N ASP A 135 -6.78 5.51 0.83
CA ASP A 135 -6.32 6.44 1.86
C ASP A 135 -4.82 6.25 2.21
N ASN A 136 -4.16 5.29 1.54
CA ASN A 136 -2.75 4.91 1.70
C ASN A 136 -2.39 4.27 3.05
N SER A 137 -3.38 3.84 3.84
CA SER A 137 -3.18 3.06 5.08
C SER A 137 -2.62 1.67 4.80
N ILE A 138 -2.86 1.13 3.60
CA ILE A 138 -2.25 -0.10 3.11
C ILE A 138 -1.66 0.09 1.70
N SER A 139 -0.72 -0.76 1.33
CA SER A 139 -0.15 -0.81 -0.03
C SER A 139 0.02 -2.23 -0.52
N VAL A 140 -0.08 -2.46 -1.82
CA VAL A 140 0.23 -3.76 -2.43
C VAL A 140 1.68 -3.81 -2.92
N THR A 141 2.42 -4.79 -2.44
CA THR A 141 3.82 -5.03 -2.79
C THR A 141 3.98 -5.75 -4.13
N ARG A 142 5.23 -5.96 -4.53
CA ARG A 142 5.56 -6.73 -5.73
C ARG A 142 5.11 -8.17 -5.71
N ASP A 143 5.22 -8.75 -4.53
CA ASP A 143 5.07 -10.19 -4.36
C ASP A 143 3.63 -10.56 -3.99
N GLY A 144 2.68 -9.62 -4.19
CA GLY A 144 1.27 -9.83 -3.91
C GLY A 144 0.91 -9.77 -2.42
N VAL A 145 1.70 -9.08 -1.61
CA VAL A 145 1.44 -8.88 -0.18
C VAL A 145 0.83 -7.51 0.05
N ILE A 146 -0.24 -7.46 0.84
CA ILE A 146 -0.84 -6.23 1.37
C ILE A 146 -0.07 -5.84 2.63
N GLU A 147 0.58 -4.68 2.62
CA GLU A 147 1.35 -4.15 3.75
C GLU A 147 0.62 -2.99 4.41
N TRP A 148 0.51 -3.01 5.73
CA TRP A 148 0.12 -1.84 6.52
C TRP A 148 1.18 -0.74 6.49
N ARG A 149 0.71 0.50 6.33
CA ARG A 149 1.51 1.73 6.29
C ARG A 149 1.06 2.64 7.45
N PRO A 150 1.50 2.41 8.69
CA PRO A 150 1.26 3.39 9.74
C PRO A 150 1.99 4.70 9.39
N GLU A 151 1.28 5.83 9.52
CA GLU A 151 1.84 7.19 9.38
C GLU A 151 2.95 7.49 10.40
#